data_AF-A0AAR2JYF3-F1
#
_entry.id   AF-A0AAR2JYF3-F1
#
_cell.length_a   1.000
_cell.length_b   1.000
_cell.length_c   1.000
_cell.angle_alpha   90.00
_cell.angle_beta   90.00
_cell.angle_gamma   90.00
#
_symmetry.space_group_name_H-M   'P 1'
#
loop_
_entity.id
_entity.type
_entity.pdbx_description
1 polymer ?
#
loop_
_entity_poly.entity_id
_entity_poly.type
_entity_poly.pdbx_seq_one_letter_code
_entity_poly.pdbx_strand_id
1 'polypeptide(L)'
;ELLILLTGAPSLQSQPLSSVSLRILCAFQVNFVVCQLCALLTAFWFRLYLHPSKTSPFVRHVVATLLGLYFALFCFGWYALHFLVQSGITYGIMILAGVEHMHKYCLVFALAYLSFCQITRVYVFDYGMYSADFTGPMMVITQKITSMAFEIHDGDEVTDISFDGFVFRRMPSLLEYFSYNCNFMGMLAGPTCSYNDYIAFIEGKPFRHREQETNGKLQGKTRLNDPSPNTEVLRKLATCFISLSVFLSVCKVFPVERNVDDDFIATTPFYAQVVYLYLSMLTTRPKYYFVWTLADAINNAAGFGFNGYDSDGLPRWDLISNLRIMNIELATSFKVFLDNWNIQTALWLKRVCYERCPYNPTAATFLLSAMWHGAYPGYYLTFLTGIVVTLAARAVRHNVRPHFLGSPTHKFVYDIITWASTQIAICYTVVPFVLLSVGPSLKFYRSWYFSGHIGCVLLAIALPVKPRHLRLKEQHSLSSTQPLHPHCGTEHTQIGQRSYSAATHAESQMIKTQKQTSKHPASAWTRPVGRHTNLGSKRRHQDLALT
;
A
#
# COMPACT_ATOMS: atom_id res chain seq x y z
N GLU A 1 -3.63 -21.67 -15.52
CA GLU A 1 -4.45 -20.45 -15.74
C GLU A 1 -4.41 -19.46 -14.58
N LEU A 2 -4.58 -19.89 -13.31
CA LEU A 2 -4.35 -19.10 -12.06
C LEU A 2 -3.01 -18.33 -12.03
N LEU A 3 -2.10 -18.89 -12.81
CA LEU A 3 -0.71 -18.55 -12.98
C LEU A 3 -0.46 -17.45 -14.01
N ILE A 4 -1.24 -17.40 -15.10
CA ILE A 4 -1.01 -16.55 -16.27
C ILE A 4 -1.28 -15.07 -15.99
N LEU A 5 -2.03 -14.78 -14.94
CA LEU A 5 -2.63 -13.49 -14.70
C LEU A 5 -1.88 -12.61 -13.68
N LEU A 6 -0.98 -13.19 -12.88
CA LEU A 6 -0.29 -12.50 -11.78
C LEU A 6 0.80 -11.53 -12.24
N THR A 7 1.31 -11.66 -13.47
CA THR A 7 2.42 -10.84 -14.01
C THR A 7 1.98 -9.79 -15.03
N GLY A 8 0.68 -9.52 -15.17
CA GLY A 8 0.20 -8.48 -16.09
C GLY A 8 0.40 -8.81 -17.57
N ALA A 9 0.67 -10.07 -17.94
CA ALA A 9 0.64 -10.47 -19.33
C ALA A 9 -0.80 -10.33 -19.89
N PRO A 10 -0.99 -9.78 -21.09
CA PRO A 10 -2.30 -9.64 -21.70
C PRO A 10 -2.91 -11.04 -21.89
N SER A 11 -4.24 -11.15 -21.85
CA SER A 11 -4.90 -12.39 -22.26
C SER A 11 -4.65 -12.59 -23.76
N LEU A 12 -3.64 -13.40 -24.08
CA LEU A 12 -3.26 -13.77 -25.45
C LEU A 12 -4.32 -14.71 -26.02
N GLN A 13 -5.32 -14.14 -26.69
CA GLN A 13 -6.37 -14.90 -27.38
C GLN A 13 -6.23 -14.91 -28.91
N SER A 14 -5.11 -14.45 -29.48
CA SER A 14 -4.97 -14.29 -30.94
C SER A 14 -3.72 -14.91 -31.58
N GLN A 15 -2.96 -15.78 -30.89
CA GLN A 15 -1.86 -16.54 -31.52
C GLN A 15 -1.95 -18.03 -31.14
N PRO A 16 -1.82 -18.98 -32.09
CA PRO A 16 -1.80 -20.41 -31.78
C PRO A 16 -0.53 -20.74 -30.99
N LEU A 17 -0.68 -20.86 -29.67
CA LEU A 17 0.40 -21.24 -28.76
C LEU A 17 0.87 -22.67 -29.09
N SER A 18 2.17 -22.86 -29.23
CA SER A 18 2.74 -24.21 -29.20
C SER A 18 2.51 -24.83 -27.80
N SER A 19 2.23 -26.13 -27.74
CA SER A 19 1.98 -26.85 -26.47
C SER A 19 3.16 -26.79 -25.49
N VAL A 20 4.38 -26.54 -25.98
CA VAL A 20 5.61 -26.37 -25.20
C VAL A 20 5.67 -24.99 -24.54
N SER A 21 5.29 -23.94 -25.26
CA SER A 21 5.27 -22.56 -24.75
C SER A 21 4.29 -22.38 -23.59
N LEU A 22 3.11 -23.02 -23.67
CA LEU A 22 2.12 -22.99 -22.59
C LEU A 22 2.63 -23.71 -21.32
N ARG A 23 3.42 -24.79 -21.48
CA ARG A 23 4.01 -25.56 -20.36
C ARG A 23 5.08 -24.75 -19.62
N ILE A 24 5.92 -24.00 -20.33
CA ILE A 24 6.99 -23.19 -19.75
C ILE A 24 6.43 -22.01 -18.94
N LEU A 25 5.44 -21.30 -19.47
CA LEU A 25 4.77 -20.20 -18.76
C LEU A 25 4.06 -20.70 -17.49
N CYS A 26 3.39 -21.85 -17.58
CA CYS A 26 2.78 -22.51 -16.44
C CYS A 26 3.83 -22.93 -15.39
N ALA A 27 5.00 -23.42 -15.80
CA ALA A 27 6.04 -23.82 -14.84
C ALA A 27 6.52 -22.64 -13.97
N PHE A 28 6.83 -21.48 -14.55
CA PHE A 28 7.34 -20.32 -13.79
C PHE A 28 6.35 -19.74 -12.79
N GLN A 29 5.09 -19.72 -13.18
CA GLN A 29 4.04 -19.16 -12.35
C GLN A 29 3.65 -20.16 -11.24
N VAL A 30 3.80 -21.48 -11.47
CA VAL A 30 3.71 -22.50 -10.40
C VAL A 30 4.83 -22.21 -9.42
N ASN A 31 6.06 -21.99 -9.92
CA ASN A 31 7.21 -21.73 -9.07
C ASN A 31 6.99 -20.52 -8.17
N PHE A 32 6.42 -19.42 -8.67
CA PHE A 32 6.12 -18.25 -7.84
C PHE A 32 5.14 -18.59 -6.69
N VAL A 33 4.00 -19.22 -7.00
CA VAL A 33 3.00 -19.54 -5.96
C VAL A 33 3.55 -20.55 -4.96
N VAL A 34 4.19 -21.62 -5.44
CA VAL A 34 4.86 -22.61 -4.60
C VAL A 34 5.89 -21.93 -3.70
N CYS A 35 6.69 -21.03 -4.26
CA CYS A 35 7.71 -20.31 -3.51
C CYS A 35 7.11 -19.40 -2.43
N GLN A 36 5.98 -18.74 -2.68
CA GLN A 36 5.28 -17.93 -1.68
C GLN A 36 4.72 -18.81 -0.54
N LEU A 37 4.18 -19.99 -0.87
CA LEU A 37 3.71 -20.96 0.13
C LEU A 37 4.88 -21.51 0.96
N CYS A 38 6.00 -21.86 0.31
CA CYS A 38 7.23 -22.25 0.99
C CYS A 38 7.74 -21.11 1.88
N ALA A 39 7.78 -19.88 1.38
CA ALA A 39 8.19 -18.70 2.15
C ALA A 39 7.31 -18.49 3.38
N LEU A 40 6.00 -18.74 3.30
CA LEU A 40 5.10 -18.68 4.47
C LEU A 40 5.47 -19.74 5.53
N LEU A 41 5.71 -20.98 5.13
CA LEU A 41 6.15 -22.04 6.05
C LEU A 41 7.52 -21.72 6.66
N THR A 42 8.46 -21.26 5.83
CA THR A 42 9.78 -20.81 6.24
C THR A 42 9.71 -19.61 7.18
N ALA A 43 8.73 -18.72 7.01
CA ALA A 43 8.52 -17.58 7.90
C ALA A 43 8.13 -18.02 9.32
N PHE A 44 7.20 -18.98 9.45
CA PHE A 44 6.89 -19.57 10.76
C PHE A 44 8.13 -20.24 11.38
N TRP A 45 8.88 -21.01 10.58
CA TRP A 45 10.12 -21.64 11.04
C TRP A 45 11.16 -20.59 11.50
N PHE A 46 11.36 -19.53 10.72
CA PHE A 46 12.29 -18.45 11.02
C PHE A 46 11.92 -17.76 12.34
N ARG A 47 10.64 -17.50 12.58
CA ARG A 47 10.16 -16.90 13.83
C ARG A 47 10.38 -17.83 15.04
N LEU A 48 10.04 -19.11 14.91
CA LEU A 48 10.05 -20.06 16.04
C LEU A 48 11.45 -20.53 16.43
N TYR A 49 12.30 -20.80 15.44
CA TYR A 49 13.63 -21.39 15.66
C TYR A 49 14.75 -20.36 15.64
N LEU A 50 14.65 -19.33 14.81
CA LEU A 50 15.66 -18.27 14.72
C LEU A 50 15.25 -17.00 15.46
N HIS A 51 14.42 -17.11 16.51
CA HIS A 51 13.96 -15.97 17.30
C HIS A 51 15.13 -15.09 17.80
N PRO A 52 15.02 -13.74 17.82
CA PRO A 52 16.14 -12.87 18.23
C PRO A 52 16.70 -13.15 19.63
N SER A 53 15.87 -13.69 20.53
CA SER A 53 16.32 -14.08 21.88
C SER A 53 17.17 -15.36 21.92
N LYS A 54 17.16 -16.16 20.85
CA LYS A 54 17.85 -17.46 20.77
C LYS A 54 19.00 -17.47 19.75
N THR A 55 19.03 -16.51 18.83
CA THR A 55 19.91 -16.54 17.67
C THR A 55 20.52 -15.17 17.42
N SER A 56 21.81 -15.13 17.11
CA SER A 56 22.50 -13.87 16.81
C SER A 56 21.95 -13.18 15.56
N PRO A 57 22.01 -11.84 15.49
CA PRO A 57 21.61 -11.09 14.29
C PRO A 57 22.36 -11.52 13.03
N PHE A 58 23.64 -11.88 13.17
CA PHE A 58 24.46 -12.38 12.06
C PHE A 58 23.83 -13.62 11.39
N VAL A 59 23.44 -14.63 12.17
CA VAL A 59 22.83 -15.86 11.62
C VAL A 59 21.48 -15.54 11.00
N ARG A 60 20.66 -14.70 11.64
CA ARG A 60 19.37 -14.27 11.09
C ARG A 60 19.55 -13.56 9.73
N HIS A 61 20.54 -12.68 9.60
CA HIS A 61 20.87 -12.03 8.34
C HIS A 61 21.30 -13.01 7.26
N VAL A 62 22.24 -13.91 7.57
CA VAL A 62 22.75 -14.91 6.62
C VAL A 62 21.60 -15.80 6.13
N VAL A 63 20.81 -16.36 7.06
CA VAL A 63 19.69 -17.25 6.70
C VAL A 63 18.64 -16.52 5.88
N ALA A 64 18.25 -15.30 6.27
CA ALA A 64 17.26 -14.53 5.52
C ALA A 64 17.72 -14.23 4.09
N THR A 65 19.01 -13.93 3.91
CA THR A 65 19.63 -13.65 2.61
C THR A 65 19.72 -14.91 1.75
N LEU A 66 20.26 -16.00 2.29
CA LEU A 66 20.45 -17.25 1.55
C LEU A 66 19.12 -17.85 1.09
N LEU A 67 18.10 -17.84 1.97
CA LEU A 67 16.75 -18.28 1.60
C LEU A 67 16.14 -17.40 0.52
N GLY A 68 16.35 -16.08 0.61
CA GLY A 68 15.89 -15.17 -0.43
C GLY A 68 16.55 -15.50 -1.76
N LEU A 69 17.88 -15.50 -1.83
CA LEU A 69 18.61 -15.83 -3.05
C LEU A 69 18.23 -17.21 -3.62
N TYR A 70 18.02 -18.21 -2.77
CA TYR A 70 17.51 -19.52 -3.17
C TYR A 70 16.13 -19.41 -3.84
N PHE A 71 15.19 -18.70 -3.22
CA PHE A 71 13.86 -18.46 -3.79
C PHE A 71 13.91 -17.65 -5.10
N ALA A 72 14.78 -16.66 -5.22
CA ALA A 72 14.99 -15.95 -6.47
C ALA A 72 15.53 -16.88 -7.57
N LEU A 73 16.55 -17.69 -7.28
CA LEU A 73 17.11 -18.66 -8.22
C LEU A 73 16.08 -19.72 -8.62
N PHE A 74 15.25 -20.18 -7.68
CA PHE A 74 14.18 -21.13 -7.97
C PHE A 74 13.09 -20.54 -8.88
N CYS A 75 12.68 -19.29 -8.64
CA CYS A 75 11.64 -18.63 -9.44
C CYS A 75 12.15 -18.14 -10.81
N PHE A 76 13.37 -17.59 -10.86
CA PHE A 76 13.86 -16.83 -12.02
C PHE A 76 15.15 -17.40 -12.64
N GLY A 77 15.71 -18.48 -12.10
CA GLY A 77 16.97 -19.05 -12.58
C GLY A 77 18.10 -18.02 -12.58
N TRP A 78 18.92 -18.04 -13.63
CA TRP A 78 20.06 -17.13 -13.77
C TRP A 78 19.69 -15.64 -13.82
N TYR A 79 18.44 -15.29 -14.15
CA TYR A 79 18.01 -13.89 -14.11
C TYR A 79 18.05 -13.29 -12.70
N ALA A 80 18.05 -14.12 -11.65
CA ALA A 80 18.27 -13.68 -10.27
C ALA A 80 19.62 -12.97 -10.07
N LEU A 81 20.61 -13.22 -10.94
CA LEU A 81 21.90 -12.51 -10.90
C LEU A 81 21.73 -11.00 -11.10
N HIS A 82 20.71 -10.55 -11.86
CA HIS A 82 20.43 -9.12 -12.00
C HIS A 82 20.10 -8.45 -10.67
N PHE A 83 19.55 -9.19 -9.70
CA PHE A 83 19.23 -8.68 -8.36
C PHE A 83 20.51 -8.35 -7.58
N LEU A 84 21.52 -9.23 -7.71
CA LEU A 84 22.84 -9.07 -7.11
C LEU A 84 23.64 -7.97 -7.81
N VAL A 85 23.60 -7.90 -9.14
CA VAL A 85 24.28 -6.83 -9.91
C VAL A 85 23.72 -5.47 -9.53
N GLN A 86 22.39 -5.33 -9.53
CA GLN A 86 21.74 -4.07 -9.16
C GLN A 86 22.12 -3.65 -7.73
N SER A 87 21.98 -4.58 -6.77
CA SER A 87 22.28 -4.30 -5.36
C SER A 87 23.77 -4.03 -5.14
N GLY A 88 24.66 -4.79 -5.75
CA GLY A 88 26.10 -4.69 -5.57
C GLY A 88 26.68 -3.39 -6.12
N ILE A 89 26.29 -2.99 -7.33
CA ILE A 89 26.78 -1.75 -7.93
C ILE A 89 26.27 -0.54 -7.15
N THR A 90 25.00 -0.51 -6.73
CA THR A 90 24.49 0.61 -5.92
C THR A 90 25.13 0.68 -4.55
N TYR A 91 25.51 -0.45 -3.94
CA TYR A 91 26.29 -0.45 -2.70
C TYR A 91 27.68 0.15 -2.92
N GLY A 92 28.35 -0.21 -4.03
CA GLY A 92 29.60 0.42 -4.44
C GLY A 92 29.47 1.94 -4.63
N ILE A 93 28.38 2.39 -5.26
CA ILE A 93 28.07 3.83 -5.39
C ILE A 93 27.92 4.48 -4.02
N MET A 94 27.18 3.87 -3.08
CA MET A 94 27.00 4.44 -1.74
C MET A 94 28.33 4.59 -0.97
N ILE A 95 29.27 3.66 -1.17
CA ILE A 95 30.60 3.73 -0.53
C ILE A 95 31.48 4.80 -1.18
N LEU A 96 31.43 4.94 -2.51
CA LEU A 96 32.39 5.77 -3.26
C LEU A 96 31.94 7.23 -3.47
N ALA A 97 30.63 7.49 -3.57
CA ALA A 97 30.10 8.78 -4.03
C ALA A 97 30.04 9.90 -2.96
N GLY A 98 30.32 9.58 -1.70
CA GLY A 98 30.08 10.47 -0.57
C GLY A 98 28.59 10.71 -0.28
N VAL A 99 28.28 11.22 0.90
CA VAL A 99 26.89 11.34 1.38
C VAL A 99 26.06 12.30 0.54
N GLU A 100 26.62 13.43 0.15
CA GLU A 100 25.97 14.49 -0.64
C GLU A 100 25.40 14.02 -1.99
N HIS A 101 26.03 13.04 -2.63
CA HIS A 101 25.68 12.62 -3.99
C HIS A 101 25.13 11.20 -4.10
N MET A 102 25.32 10.35 -3.08
CA MET A 102 24.96 8.92 -3.16
C MET A 102 23.51 8.69 -3.58
N HIS A 103 22.56 9.44 -3.02
CA HIS A 103 21.14 9.24 -3.27
C HIS A 103 20.76 9.52 -4.73
N LYS A 104 21.38 10.52 -5.36
CA LYS A 104 21.16 10.87 -6.77
C LYS A 104 21.70 9.79 -7.67
N TYR A 105 22.95 9.37 -7.44
CA TYR A 105 23.60 8.34 -8.26
C TYR A 105 22.94 6.97 -8.09
N CYS A 106 22.55 6.58 -6.87
CA CYS A 106 21.79 5.36 -6.63
C CYS A 106 20.43 5.40 -7.33
N LEU A 107 19.71 6.53 -7.29
CA LEU A 107 18.43 6.66 -7.99
C LEU A 107 18.59 6.53 -9.50
N VAL A 108 19.54 7.26 -10.09
CA VAL A 108 19.80 7.23 -11.54
C VAL A 108 20.23 5.83 -11.97
N PHE A 109 21.22 5.22 -11.30
CA PHE A 109 21.70 3.89 -11.67
C PHE A 109 20.62 2.82 -11.49
N ALA A 110 19.92 2.79 -10.34
CA ALA A 110 18.93 1.75 -10.06
C ALA A 110 17.75 1.82 -11.04
N LEU A 111 17.27 3.02 -11.38
CA LEU A 111 16.23 3.19 -12.40
C LEU A 111 16.75 2.86 -13.80
N ALA A 112 17.94 3.33 -14.18
CA ALA A 112 18.50 3.05 -15.50
C ALA A 112 18.72 1.56 -15.74
N TYR A 113 19.26 0.85 -14.74
CA TYR A 113 19.47 -0.59 -14.81
C TYR A 113 18.15 -1.37 -14.82
N LEU A 114 17.17 -0.96 -14.00
CA LEU A 114 15.81 -1.51 -14.05
C LEU A 114 15.18 -1.32 -15.44
N SER A 115 15.25 -0.10 -15.99
CA SER A 115 14.72 0.21 -17.32
C SER A 115 15.43 -0.59 -18.41
N PHE A 116 16.75 -0.76 -18.32
CA PHE A 116 17.50 -1.62 -19.24
C PHE A 116 16.98 -3.07 -19.22
N CYS A 117 16.79 -3.65 -18.04
CA CYS A 117 16.24 -5.00 -17.91
C CYS A 117 14.78 -5.09 -18.39
N GLN A 118 13.95 -4.08 -18.12
CA GLN A 118 12.57 -4.01 -18.60
C GLN A 118 12.48 -3.88 -20.13
N ILE A 119 13.33 -3.03 -20.74
CA ILE A 119 13.42 -2.89 -22.21
C ILE A 119 13.90 -4.20 -22.82
N THR A 120 14.95 -4.80 -22.27
CA THR A 120 15.44 -6.11 -22.74
C THR A 120 14.34 -7.17 -22.66
N ARG A 121 13.56 -7.20 -21.55
CA ARG A 121 12.38 -8.06 -21.43
C ARG A 121 11.37 -7.86 -22.55
N VAL A 122 10.99 -6.61 -22.82
CA VAL A 122 9.95 -6.29 -23.82
C VAL A 122 10.42 -6.52 -25.26
N TYR A 123 11.68 -6.23 -25.60
CA TYR A 123 12.14 -6.23 -27.00
C TYR A 123 12.94 -7.47 -27.39
N VAL A 124 13.61 -8.13 -26.44
CA VAL A 124 14.44 -9.31 -26.71
C VAL A 124 13.70 -10.59 -26.34
N PHE A 125 13.00 -10.59 -25.21
CA PHE A 125 12.38 -11.81 -24.66
C PHE A 125 10.91 -11.96 -25.08
N ASP A 126 10.08 -10.91 -25.04
CA ASP A 126 8.67 -11.03 -25.51
C ASP A 126 8.54 -11.25 -27.02
N TYR A 127 9.56 -10.92 -27.82
CA TYR A 127 9.58 -11.17 -29.26
C TYR A 127 10.04 -12.60 -29.64
N GLY A 128 10.44 -13.44 -28.67
CA GLY A 128 11.00 -14.76 -28.98
C GLY A 128 10.93 -15.86 -27.92
N MET A 129 10.84 -15.55 -26.62
CA MET A 129 10.80 -16.52 -25.51
C MET A 129 10.11 -15.93 -24.26
N TYR A 130 8.93 -16.45 -23.93
CA TYR A 130 8.13 -16.04 -22.77
C TYR A 130 8.78 -16.45 -21.44
N SER A 131 9.53 -15.53 -20.82
CA SER A 131 10.17 -15.71 -19.51
C SER A 131 9.34 -15.11 -18.37
N ALA A 132 9.43 -15.69 -17.18
CA ALA A 132 8.92 -15.08 -15.94
C ALA A 132 9.38 -13.62 -15.81
N ASP A 133 8.49 -12.72 -15.35
CA ASP A 133 8.85 -11.33 -15.12
C ASP A 133 9.77 -11.18 -13.89
N PHE A 134 11.08 -11.30 -14.13
CA PHE A 134 12.12 -11.08 -13.13
C PHE A 134 12.29 -9.60 -12.76
N THR A 135 11.68 -8.67 -13.51
CA THR A 135 11.79 -7.24 -13.23
C THR A 135 10.90 -6.80 -12.07
N GLY A 136 9.88 -7.59 -11.69
CA GLY A 136 9.05 -7.35 -10.50
C GLY A 136 9.86 -7.28 -9.19
N PRO A 137 10.66 -8.30 -8.84
CA PRO A 137 11.60 -8.22 -7.72
C PRO A 137 12.60 -7.05 -7.82
N MET A 138 13.09 -6.75 -9.04
CA MET A 138 13.99 -5.61 -9.26
C MET A 138 13.32 -4.27 -8.94
N MET A 139 12.02 -4.13 -9.22
CA MET A 139 11.24 -2.95 -8.85
C MET A 139 11.23 -2.76 -7.33
N VAL A 140 11.04 -3.83 -6.55
CA VAL A 140 11.08 -3.81 -5.07
C VAL A 140 12.48 -3.45 -4.56
N ILE A 141 13.52 -4.06 -5.14
CA ILE A 141 14.93 -3.78 -4.80
C ILE A 141 15.29 -2.32 -5.10
N THR A 142 14.84 -1.77 -6.23
CA THR A 142 15.03 -0.36 -6.59
C THR A 142 14.48 0.57 -5.52
N GLN A 143 13.28 0.28 -5.01
CA GLN A 143 12.65 1.08 -3.95
C GLN A 143 13.43 0.99 -2.65
N LYS A 144 13.87 -0.20 -2.25
CA LYS A 144 14.67 -0.44 -1.05
C LYS A 144 16.01 0.31 -1.10
N ILE A 145 16.78 0.13 -2.17
CA ILE A 145 18.09 0.78 -2.36
C ILE A 145 17.95 2.30 -2.33
N THR A 146 17.02 2.84 -3.11
CA THR A 146 16.88 4.30 -3.23
C THR A 146 16.33 4.91 -1.94
N SER A 147 15.34 4.27 -1.30
CA SER A 147 14.85 4.73 0.02
C SER A 147 15.99 4.79 1.03
N MET A 148 16.81 3.74 1.11
CA MET A 148 17.96 3.73 2.02
C MET A 148 18.97 4.84 1.68
N ALA A 149 19.31 5.04 0.40
CA ALA A 149 20.25 6.07 0.00
C ALA A 149 19.77 7.48 0.40
N PHE A 150 18.48 7.76 0.23
CA PHE A 150 17.87 9.01 0.67
C PHE A 150 17.80 9.11 2.20
N GLU A 151 17.48 8.02 2.91
CA GLU A 151 17.45 7.99 4.39
C GLU A 151 18.85 8.25 4.99
N ILE A 152 19.93 7.78 4.36
CA ILE A 152 21.31 8.05 4.77
C ILE A 152 21.68 9.52 4.51
N HIS A 153 21.37 10.03 3.30
CA HIS A 153 21.65 11.41 2.93
C HIS A 153 20.96 12.41 3.86
N ASP A 154 19.65 12.24 4.06
CA ASP A 154 18.87 13.11 4.94
C ASP A 154 19.32 12.99 6.40
N GLY A 155 19.86 11.83 6.80
CA GLY A 155 20.39 11.59 8.13
C GLY A 155 21.59 12.47 8.53
N ASP A 156 22.34 12.91 7.52
CA ASP A 156 23.55 13.74 7.65
C ASP A 156 23.22 15.25 7.58
N GLU A 157 22.22 15.65 6.78
CA GLU A 157 21.78 17.06 6.68
C GLU A 157 21.02 17.56 7.93
N VAL A 158 20.41 16.67 8.73
CA VAL A 158 19.65 17.07 9.92
C VAL A 158 20.56 17.39 11.11
N THR A 159 20.90 18.68 11.21
CA THR A 159 21.29 19.34 12.48
C THR A 159 20.17 20.16 13.12
N ASP A 160 19.08 20.52 12.42
CA ASP A 160 18.09 21.46 13.00
C ASP A 160 16.64 21.47 12.42
N ILE A 161 16.15 20.41 11.77
CA ILE A 161 14.75 20.41 11.25
C ILE A 161 13.99 19.13 11.64
N SER A 162 12.82 19.37 12.23
CA SER A 162 11.82 18.42 12.72
C SER A 162 11.22 17.51 11.63
N PHE A 163 12.00 16.56 11.12
CA PHE A 163 11.47 15.41 10.40
C PHE A 163 11.20 14.28 11.40
N ASP A 164 9.93 13.89 11.52
CA ASP A 164 9.49 12.75 12.34
C ASP A 164 10.28 11.48 11.95
N GLY A 165 11.16 11.02 12.85
CA GLY A 165 11.40 9.60 13.12
C GLY A 165 12.38 8.78 12.27
N PHE A 166 12.81 9.22 11.08
CA PHE A 166 13.56 8.36 10.13
C PHE A 166 15.00 8.80 9.82
N VAL A 167 15.74 9.27 10.83
CA VAL A 167 17.14 9.75 10.65
C VAL A 167 18.11 8.57 10.86
N PHE A 168 18.72 8.09 9.78
CA PHE A 168 19.70 7.01 9.80
C PHE A 168 21.09 7.56 9.48
N ARG A 169 22.06 7.38 10.39
CA ARG A 169 23.40 8.02 10.32
C ARG A 169 24.56 7.07 10.01
N ARG A 170 24.34 5.77 9.82
CA ARG A 170 25.44 4.78 9.73
C ARG A 170 25.39 4.00 8.42
N MET A 171 26.46 3.91 7.66
CA MET A 171 26.49 3.01 6.49
C MET A 171 26.28 1.52 6.90
N PRO A 172 25.39 0.77 6.21
CA PRO A 172 25.18 -0.63 6.49
C PRO A 172 26.39 -1.47 6.07
N SER A 173 26.66 -2.55 6.81
CA SER A 173 27.61 -3.57 6.37
C SER A 173 27.09 -4.28 5.12
N LEU A 174 28.00 -4.91 4.37
CA LEU A 174 27.65 -5.67 3.16
C LEU A 174 26.57 -6.73 3.45
N LEU A 175 26.69 -7.43 4.59
CA LEU A 175 25.73 -8.45 5.01
C LEU A 175 24.36 -7.85 5.31
N GLU A 176 24.29 -6.79 6.12
CA GLU A 176 23.02 -6.13 6.46
C GLU A 176 22.32 -5.59 5.20
N TYR A 177 23.10 -5.00 4.29
CA TYR A 177 22.62 -4.45 3.03
C TYR A 177 22.03 -5.53 2.10
N PHE A 178 22.76 -6.63 1.87
CA PHE A 178 22.24 -7.74 1.06
C PHE A 178 21.09 -8.45 1.75
N SER A 179 21.12 -8.55 3.08
CA SER A 179 20.01 -9.11 3.84
C SER A 179 18.73 -8.28 3.70
N TYR A 180 18.84 -6.95 3.78
CA TYR A 180 17.71 -6.06 3.56
C TYR A 180 17.14 -6.15 2.13
N ASN A 181 18.00 -6.17 1.10
CA ASN A 181 17.55 -6.22 -0.28
C ASN A 181 17.02 -7.60 -0.68
N CYS A 182 17.73 -8.66 -0.30
CA CYS A 182 17.52 -10.03 -0.74
C CYS A 182 16.92 -10.94 0.34
N ASN A 183 16.15 -10.42 1.30
CA ASN A 183 15.45 -11.29 2.26
C ASN A 183 14.30 -12.06 1.62
N PHE A 184 14.11 -13.32 2.05
CA PHE A 184 13.05 -14.18 1.55
C PHE A 184 11.62 -13.67 1.79
N MET A 185 11.40 -12.83 2.81
CA MET A 185 10.05 -12.37 3.21
C MET A 185 9.46 -11.37 2.22
N GLY A 186 10.28 -10.50 1.64
CA GLY A 186 9.81 -9.39 0.82
C GLY A 186 10.44 -9.29 -0.57
N MET A 187 11.39 -10.15 -0.94
CA MET A 187 12.10 -9.99 -2.22
C MET A 187 11.23 -10.25 -3.45
N LEU A 188 10.31 -11.23 -3.39
CA LEU A 188 9.55 -11.64 -4.57
C LEU A 188 8.42 -10.67 -4.96
N ALA A 189 7.74 -10.06 -3.98
CA ALA A 189 6.55 -9.26 -4.21
C ALA A 189 6.40 -8.04 -3.28
N GLY A 190 7.44 -7.72 -2.51
CA GLY A 190 7.33 -6.77 -1.39
C GLY A 190 6.60 -7.39 -0.19
N PRO A 191 5.97 -6.59 0.67
CA PRO A 191 6.02 -5.12 0.69
C PRO A 191 7.43 -4.58 0.92
N THR A 192 7.67 -3.32 0.54
CA THR A 192 8.89 -2.61 0.94
C THR A 192 8.74 -2.10 2.37
N CYS A 193 9.87 -1.89 3.03
CA CYS A 193 9.94 -1.39 4.41
C CYS A 193 11.14 -0.46 4.57
N SER A 194 11.15 0.38 5.62
CA SER A 194 12.36 1.14 5.96
C SER A 194 13.48 0.19 6.37
N TYR A 195 14.72 0.59 6.07
CA TYR A 195 15.90 -0.16 6.51
C TYR A 195 15.95 -0.28 8.04
N ASN A 196 15.58 0.77 8.76
CA ASN A 196 15.58 0.78 10.23
C ASN A 196 14.62 -0.26 10.82
N ASP A 197 13.42 -0.38 10.28
CA ASP A 197 12.43 -1.36 10.74
C ASP A 197 12.93 -2.79 10.50
N TYR A 198 13.58 -3.01 9.35
CA TYR A 198 14.16 -4.31 9.01
C TYR A 198 15.29 -4.70 9.97
N ILE A 199 16.24 -3.79 10.24
CA ILE A 199 17.33 -4.06 11.17
C ILE A 199 16.82 -4.25 12.60
N ALA A 200 15.89 -3.41 13.06
CA ALA A 200 15.26 -3.58 14.36
C ALA A 200 14.59 -4.96 14.50
N PHE A 201 13.92 -5.43 13.45
CA PHE A 201 13.35 -6.77 13.38
C PHE A 201 14.42 -7.87 13.44
N ILE A 202 15.50 -7.77 12.66
CA ILE A 202 16.55 -8.80 12.67
C ILE A 202 17.29 -8.83 14.01
N GLU A 203 17.55 -7.69 14.62
CA GLU A 203 18.25 -7.60 15.90
C GLU A 203 17.34 -7.87 17.12
N GLY A 204 16.01 -7.85 16.94
CA GLY A 204 15.05 -8.00 18.03
C GLY A 204 14.98 -6.78 18.95
N LYS A 205 15.29 -5.59 18.43
CA LYS A 205 15.16 -4.33 19.20
C LYS A 205 13.68 -3.97 19.37
N PRO A 206 13.29 -3.42 20.54
CA PRO A 206 11.91 -2.98 20.74
C PRO A 206 11.53 -1.89 19.73
N PHE A 207 10.33 -2.00 19.16
CA PHE A 207 9.80 -1.05 18.17
C PHE A 207 9.75 0.37 18.74
N ARG A 208 10.37 1.34 18.04
CA ARG A 208 10.40 2.76 18.42
C ARG A 208 9.00 3.39 18.54
N HIS A 209 8.02 2.88 17.78
CA HIS A 209 6.64 3.36 17.81
C HIS A 209 5.95 3.18 19.18
N ARG A 210 6.55 2.42 20.10
CA ARG A 210 6.08 2.21 21.47
C ARG A 210 6.29 3.44 22.38
N GLU A 211 7.21 4.34 22.05
CA GLU A 211 7.59 5.45 22.96
C GLU A 211 6.74 6.71 22.79
N GLN A 212 6.08 6.92 21.64
CA GLN A 212 5.38 8.18 21.37
C GLN A 212 3.97 8.27 21.99
N GLU A 213 3.37 7.15 22.41
CA GLU A 213 2.04 7.13 23.05
C GLU A 213 2.09 7.14 24.59
N THR A 214 3.27 7.08 25.22
CA THR A 214 3.40 7.04 26.70
C THR A 214 4.06 8.28 27.30
N ASN A 215 3.65 9.46 26.85
CA ASN A 215 3.78 10.66 27.69
C ASN A 215 2.76 10.57 28.83
N GLY A 216 3.20 10.04 29.99
CA GLY A 216 2.65 10.47 31.28
C GLY A 216 2.19 9.40 32.28
N LYS A 217 2.49 8.10 32.13
CA LYS A 217 2.37 7.13 33.23
C LYS A 217 3.09 5.81 32.88
N LEU A 218 4.36 5.72 33.27
CA LEU A 218 5.03 4.43 33.45
C LEU A 218 4.37 3.71 34.64
N GLN A 219 3.31 2.93 34.39
CA GLN A 219 2.99 1.83 35.29
C GLN A 219 3.85 0.64 34.89
N GLY A 220 4.98 0.52 35.58
CA GLY A 220 5.79 -0.69 35.58
C GLY A 220 4.96 -1.86 36.08
N LYS A 221 4.39 -2.63 35.15
CA LYS A 221 3.93 -4.02 35.33
C LYS A 221 3.30 -4.54 34.04
N THR A 222 4.08 -4.66 32.97
CA THR A 222 4.04 -5.82 32.08
C THR A 222 5.09 -5.73 30.96
N ARG A 223 6.07 -6.64 31.01
CA ARG A 223 6.58 -7.30 29.81
C ARG A 223 5.40 -8.08 29.20
N LEU A 224 4.40 -7.37 28.65
CA LEU A 224 3.25 -7.99 27.98
C LEU A 224 3.82 -8.78 26.81
N ASN A 225 3.57 -10.09 26.82
CA ASN A 225 3.96 -11.06 25.80
C ASN A 225 3.97 -10.44 24.40
N ASP A 226 5.01 -10.72 23.62
CA ASP A 226 5.06 -10.36 22.21
C ASP A 226 3.73 -10.79 21.58
N PRO A 227 2.95 -9.85 21.00
CA PRO A 227 1.64 -10.18 20.47
C PRO A 227 1.79 -11.29 19.44
N SER A 228 0.89 -12.27 19.46
CA SER A 228 0.95 -13.35 18.48
C SER A 228 0.45 -12.81 17.13
N PRO A 229 1.22 -12.98 16.03
CA PRO A 229 0.75 -12.60 14.69
C PRO A 229 -0.24 -13.60 14.11
N ASN A 230 -0.45 -14.77 14.74
CA ASN A 230 -1.17 -15.89 14.12
C ASN A 230 -2.61 -15.55 13.71
N THR A 231 -3.34 -14.81 14.55
CA THR A 231 -4.71 -14.40 14.25
C THR A 231 -4.77 -13.48 13.03
N GLU A 232 -3.82 -12.54 12.92
CA GLU A 232 -3.77 -11.66 11.76
C GLU A 232 -3.32 -12.41 10.51
N VAL A 233 -2.31 -13.28 10.61
CA VAL A 233 -1.88 -14.12 9.49
C VAL A 233 -3.06 -14.93 8.96
N LEU A 234 -3.86 -15.55 9.84
CA LEU A 234 -5.06 -16.29 9.43
C LEU A 234 -6.08 -15.40 8.73
N ARG A 235 -6.33 -14.18 9.23
CA ARG A 235 -7.21 -13.18 8.59
C ARG A 235 -6.70 -12.79 7.20
N LYS A 236 -5.40 -12.55 7.05
CA LYS A 236 -4.78 -12.23 5.75
C LYS A 236 -4.83 -13.41 4.79
N LEU A 237 -4.64 -14.64 5.27
CA LEU A 237 -4.80 -15.86 4.46
C LEU A 237 -6.25 -16.06 4.02
N ALA A 238 -7.24 -15.79 4.87
CA ALA A 238 -8.65 -15.80 4.48
C ALA A 238 -8.95 -14.75 3.40
N THR A 239 -8.38 -13.55 3.53
CA THR A 239 -8.47 -12.48 2.51
C THR A 239 -7.81 -12.92 1.19
N CYS A 240 -6.67 -13.60 1.25
CA CYS A 240 -6.00 -14.19 0.09
C CYS A 240 -6.88 -15.22 -0.61
N PHE A 241 -7.47 -16.13 0.16
CA PHE A 241 -8.38 -17.16 -0.36
C PHE A 241 -9.57 -16.53 -1.07
N ILE A 242 -10.28 -15.59 -0.42
CA ILE A 242 -11.43 -14.89 -1.01
C ILE A 242 -11.03 -14.15 -2.29
N SER A 243 -9.95 -13.36 -2.24
CA SER A 243 -9.48 -12.58 -3.39
C SER A 243 -9.11 -13.47 -4.57
N LEU A 244 -8.42 -14.58 -4.31
CA LEU A 244 -8.05 -15.56 -5.33
C LEU A 244 -9.30 -16.26 -5.89
N SER A 245 -10.22 -16.72 -5.06
CA SER A 245 -11.45 -17.38 -5.50
C SER A 245 -12.34 -16.47 -6.37
N VAL A 246 -12.48 -15.18 -5.98
CA VAL A 246 -13.19 -14.18 -6.79
C VAL A 246 -12.47 -13.98 -8.12
N PHE A 247 -11.14 -13.84 -8.09
CA PHE A 247 -10.35 -13.65 -9.28
C PHE A 247 -10.55 -14.79 -10.28
N LEU A 248 -10.40 -16.04 -9.83
CA LEU A 248 -10.53 -17.22 -10.71
C LEU A 248 -11.92 -17.41 -11.26
N SER A 249 -12.95 -17.16 -10.45
CA SER A 249 -14.34 -17.34 -10.85
C SER A 249 -14.76 -16.32 -11.91
N VAL A 250 -14.25 -15.08 -11.82
CA VAL A 250 -14.84 -13.95 -12.55
C VAL A 250 -13.91 -13.33 -13.61
N CYS A 251 -12.59 -13.55 -13.55
CA CYS A 251 -11.64 -12.94 -14.49
C CYS A 251 -11.92 -13.28 -15.96
N LYS A 252 -12.43 -14.49 -16.25
CA LYS A 252 -12.78 -14.91 -17.61
C LYS A 252 -14.12 -14.37 -18.10
N VAL A 253 -15.00 -13.97 -17.18
CA VAL A 253 -16.35 -13.51 -17.50
C VAL A 253 -16.32 -12.07 -18.02
N PHE A 254 -15.43 -11.23 -17.47
CA PHE A 254 -15.31 -9.82 -17.83
C PHE A 254 -13.88 -9.48 -18.29
N PRO A 255 -13.44 -9.98 -19.47
CA PRO A 255 -12.14 -9.62 -20.03
C PRO A 255 -12.05 -8.12 -20.31
N VAL A 256 -10.92 -7.50 -19.95
CA VAL A 256 -10.72 -6.05 -20.13
C VAL A 256 -10.65 -5.68 -21.62
N GLU A 257 -10.17 -6.60 -22.45
CA GLU A 257 -10.02 -6.51 -23.90
C GLU A 257 -11.36 -6.26 -24.60
N ARG A 258 -12.49 -6.67 -24.01
CA ARG A 258 -13.81 -6.39 -24.58
C ARG A 258 -14.14 -4.90 -24.60
N ASN A 259 -13.52 -4.08 -23.74
CA ASN A 259 -13.69 -2.62 -23.80
C ASN A 259 -13.12 -1.98 -25.09
N VAL A 260 -12.31 -2.73 -25.85
CA VAL A 260 -11.71 -2.29 -27.12
C VAL A 260 -12.16 -3.14 -28.31
N ASP A 261 -13.14 -4.02 -28.11
CA ASP A 261 -13.74 -4.83 -29.16
C ASP A 261 -14.68 -3.99 -30.04
N ASP A 262 -14.60 -4.14 -31.36
CA ASP A 262 -15.37 -3.31 -32.31
C ASP A 262 -16.86 -3.59 -32.24
N ASP A 263 -17.25 -4.86 -32.14
CA ASP A 263 -18.65 -5.27 -32.04
C ASP A 263 -19.26 -4.75 -30.74
N PHE A 264 -18.56 -4.91 -29.62
CA PHE A 264 -19.00 -4.38 -28.34
C PHE A 264 -19.19 -2.87 -28.36
N ILE A 265 -18.22 -2.11 -28.90
CA ILE A 265 -18.30 -0.64 -28.98
C ILE A 265 -19.48 -0.19 -29.87
N ALA A 266 -19.71 -0.88 -30.99
CA ALA A 266 -20.74 -0.50 -31.97
C ALA A 266 -22.17 -0.85 -31.50
N THR A 267 -22.34 -1.96 -30.79
CA THR A 267 -23.68 -2.50 -30.46
C THR A 267 -24.16 -2.15 -29.06
N THR A 268 -23.24 -1.85 -28.13
CA THR A 268 -23.58 -1.67 -26.71
C THR A 268 -23.81 -0.20 -26.39
N PRO A 269 -24.93 0.19 -25.74
CA PRO A 269 -25.17 1.57 -25.37
C PRO A 269 -24.16 2.07 -24.34
N PHE A 270 -23.85 3.38 -24.37
CA PHE A 270 -22.76 3.96 -23.58
C PHE A 270 -22.83 3.68 -22.08
N TYR A 271 -24.03 3.73 -21.46
CA TYR A 271 -24.18 3.42 -20.03
C TYR A 271 -23.79 1.96 -19.70
N ALA A 272 -24.07 1.02 -20.61
CA ALA A 272 -23.70 -0.38 -20.44
C ALA A 272 -22.18 -0.58 -20.66
N GLN A 273 -21.56 0.21 -21.53
CA GLN A 273 -20.08 0.26 -21.64
C GLN A 273 -19.45 0.77 -20.35
N VAL A 274 -20.04 1.78 -19.69
CA VAL A 274 -19.56 2.29 -18.39
C VAL A 274 -19.66 1.23 -17.30
N VAL A 275 -20.80 0.53 -17.22
CA VAL A 275 -20.98 -0.57 -16.25
C VAL A 275 -20.00 -1.70 -16.54
N TYR A 276 -19.82 -2.08 -17.81
CA TYR A 276 -18.87 -3.11 -18.20
C TYR A 276 -17.42 -2.73 -17.87
N LEU A 277 -17.02 -1.48 -18.10
CA LEU A 277 -15.72 -0.95 -17.72
C LEU A 277 -15.49 -1.13 -16.21
N TYR A 278 -16.47 -0.74 -15.38
CA TYR A 278 -16.37 -0.93 -13.94
C TYR A 278 -16.22 -2.41 -13.55
N LEU A 279 -17.07 -3.28 -14.10
CA LEU A 279 -17.04 -4.72 -13.79
C LEU A 279 -15.72 -5.38 -14.23
N SER A 280 -15.27 -5.15 -15.47
CA SER A 280 -14.02 -5.72 -16.00
C SER A 280 -12.77 -5.27 -15.23
N MET A 281 -12.74 -4.03 -14.75
CA MET A 281 -11.64 -3.54 -13.92
C MET A 281 -11.74 -4.02 -12.46
N LEU A 282 -12.95 -4.09 -11.90
CA LEU A 282 -13.20 -4.65 -10.57
C LEU A 282 -12.74 -6.11 -10.49
N THR A 283 -12.98 -6.92 -11.51
CA THR A 283 -12.59 -8.34 -11.54
C THR A 283 -11.10 -8.55 -11.75
N THR A 284 -10.39 -7.53 -12.26
CA THR A 284 -8.93 -7.57 -12.45
C THR A 284 -8.16 -7.25 -11.16
N ARG A 285 -8.70 -6.43 -10.25
CA ARG A 285 -8.02 -6.00 -9.02
C ARG A 285 -7.69 -7.12 -8.00
N PRO A 286 -8.56 -8.12 -7.75
CA PRO A 286 -8.34 -9.15 -6.74
C PRO A 286 -7.02 -9.92 -6.85
N LYS A 287 -6.42 -10.02 -8.04
CA LYS A 287 -5.10 -10.64 -8.21
C LYS A 287 -3.99 -9.91 -7.44
N TYR A 288 -4.06 -8.57 -7.39
CA TYR A 288 -3.13 -7.74 -6.62
C TYR A 288 -3.42 -7.85 -5.13
N TYR A 289 -4.72 -7.94 -4.75
CA TYR A 289 -5.12 -8.19 -3.37
C TYR A 289 -4.55 -9.49 -2.84
N PHE A 290 -4.62 -10.55 -3.64
CA PHE A 290 -4.01 -11.84 -3.30
C PHE A 290 -2.50 -11.72 -3.09
N VAL A 291 -1.75 -11.25 -4.10
CA VAL A 291 -0.27 -11.25 -4.05
C VAL A 291 0.27 -10.39 -2.92
N TRP A 292 -0.22 -9.14 -2.79
CA TRP A 292 0.31 -8.23 -1.77
C TRP A 292 -0.15 -8.58 -0.37
N THR A 293 -1.36 -9.13 -0.19
CA THR A 293 -1.81 -9.60 1.13
C THR A 293 -1.07 -10.87 1.55
N LEU A 294 -0.74 -11.77 0.61
CA LEU A 294 0.05 -12.97 0.90
C LEU A 294 1.47 -12.60 1.32
N ALA A 295 2.09 -11.67 0.61
CA ALA A 295 3.44 -11.21 0.94
C ALA A 295 3.49 -10.52 2.32
N ASP A 296 2.48 -9.73 2.64
CA ASP A 296 2.28 -9.15 3.97
C ASP A 296 2.05 -10.23 5.05
N ALA A 297 1.25 -11.27 4.76
CA ALA A 297 1.07 -12.42 5.65
C ALA A 297 2.38 -13.18 5.93
N ILE A 298 3.27 -13.32 4.94
CA ILE A 298 4.59 -13.96 5.10
C ILE A 298 5.47 -13.16 6.07
N ASN A 299 5.50 -11.83 5.92
CA ASN A 299 6.25 -10.97 6.84
C ASN A 299 5.70 -11.09 8.27
N ASN A 300 4.37 -11.01 8.44
CA ASN A 300 3.74 -11.15 9.77
C ASN A 300 3.97 -12.55 10.36
N ALA A 301 3.97 -13.60 9.53
CA ALA A 301 4.30 -14.95 9.97
C ALA A 301 5.75 -15.05 10.48
N ALA A 302 6.69 -14.30 9.90
CA ALA A 302 8.08 -14.20 10.38
C ALA A 302 8.21 -13.36 11.67
N GLY A 303 7.14 -12.68 12.10
CA GLY A 303 7.13 -11.76 13.24
C GLY A 303 7.47 -10.32 12.87
N PHE A 304 7.45 -9.96 11.58
CA PHE A 304 7.71 -8.60 11.09
C PHE A 304 6.41 -7.96 10.60
N GLY A 305 6.13 -6.70 11.01
CA GLY A 305 4.94 -5.97 10.57
C GLY A 305 4.07 -5.38 11.68
N PHE A 306 4.47 -5.55 12.94
CA PHE A 306 3.77 -4.98 14.10
C PHE A 306 3.86 -3.44 14.14
N ASN A 307 2.74 -2.78 14.42
CA ASN A 307 2.57 -1.32 14.37
C ASN A 307 1.82 -0.76 15.59
N GLY A 308 2.16 -1.28 16.78
CA GLY A 308 1.55 -0.86 18.04
C GLY A 308 0.14 -1.43 18.23
N TYR A 309 -0.66 -0.76 19.06
CA TYR A 309 -2.03 -1.15 19.38
C TYR A 309 -3.01 -0.11 18.84
N ASP A 310 -4.24 -0.54 18.54
CA ASP A 310 -5.32 0.38 18.20
C ASP A 310 -5.99 0.98 19.45
N SER A 311 -6.99 1.84 19.23
CA SER A 311 -7.76 2.47 20.32
C SER A 311 -8.49 1.48 21.22
N ASP A 312 -8.74 0.26 20.74
CA ASP A 312 -9.40 -0.82 21.46
C ASP A 312 -8.38 -1.75 22.16
N GLY A 313 -7.07 -1.46 22.03
CA GLY A 313 -5.99 -2.23 22.63
C GLY A 313 -5.64 -3.51 21.86
N LEU A 314 -6.10 -3.68 20.62
CA LEU A 314 -5.76 -4.83 19.78
C LEU A 314 -4.45 -4.58 19.03
N PRO A 315 -3.60 -5.62 18.87
CA PRO A 315 -2.33 -5.48 18.17
C PRO A 315 -2.54 -5.22 16.68
N ARG A 316 -1.92 -4.16 16.17
CA ARG A 316 -1.90 -3.84 14.74
C ARG A 316 -0.71 -4.48 14.05
N TRP A 317 -0.96 -5.14 12.94
CA TRP A 317 0.03 -5.83 12.11
C TRP A 317 -0.01 -5.27 10.69
N ASP A 318 0.06 -3.94 10.61
CA ASP A 318 -0.09 -3.20 9.36
C ASP A 318 1.09 -2.28 9.00
N LEU A 319 2.24 -2.41 9.69
CA LEU A 319 3.42 -1.54 9.52
C LEU A 319 3.86 -1.44 8.06
N ILE A 320 3.89 -2.58 7.38
CA ILE A 320 4.35 -2.72 5.99
C ILE A 320 3.20 -3.11 5.05
N SER A 321 1.94 -2.92 5.45
CA SER A 321 0.79 -3.27 4.59
C SER A 321 0.82 -2.44 3.30
N ASN A 322 0.62 -3.10 2.17
CA ASN A 322 0.53 -2.44 0.87
C ASN A 322 -0.91 -2.10 0.46
N LEU A 323 -1.91 -2.64 1.16
CA LEU A 323 -3.32 -2.54 0.78
C LEU A 323 -4.22 -2.29 1.97
N ARG A 324 -5.24 -1.46 1.74
CA ARG A 324 -6.41 -1.33 2.61
C ARG A 324 -7.67 -1.48 1.76
N ILE A 325 -8.04 -2.73 1.46
CA ILE A 325 -9.06 -3.10 0.45
C ILE A 325 -10.36 -2.32 0.61
N MET A 326 -10.90 -2.22 1.83
CA MET A 326 -12.15 -1.49 2.06
C MET A 326 -12.05 0.00 1.72
N ASN A 327 -10.92 0.64 2.02
CA ASN A 327 -10.70 2.05 1.68
C ASN A 327 -10.52 2.26 0.17
N ILE A 328 -10.09 1.23 -0.55
CA ILE A 328 -9.95 1.22 -2.01
C ILE A 328 -11.34 1.11 -2.66
N GLU A 329 -12.12 0.10 -2.26
CA GLU A 329 -13.45 -0.15 -2.83
C GLU A 329 -14.48 0.93 -2.47
N LEU A 330 -14.32 1.56 -1.31
CA LEU A 330 -15.21 2.63 -0.84
C LEU A 330 -14.61 4.04 -1.03
N ALA A 331 -13.55 4.18 -1.84
CA ALA A 331 -12.89 5.47 -2.04
C ALA A 331 -13.84 6.51 -2.67
N THR A 332 -14.06 7.62 -1.95
CA THR A 332 -14.84 8.78 -2.44
C THR A 332 -13.98 9.85 -3.12
N SER A 333 -12.69 9.58 -3.31
CA SER A 333 -11.82 10.46 -4.08
C SER A 333 -10.62 9.71 -4.64
N PHE A 334 -10.11 10.18 -5.78
CA PHE A 334 -8.91 9.61 -6.41
C PHE A 334 -7.71 9.55 -5.46
N LYS A 335 -7.53 10.58 -4.61
CA LYS A 335 -6.48 10.60 -3.59
C LYS A 335 -6.64 9.47 -2.57
N VAL A 336 -7.85 9.27 -2.03
CA VAL A 336 -8.10 8.19 -1.05
C VAL A 336 -7.78 6.83 -1.67
N PHE A 337 -8.14 6.60 -2.93
CA PHE A 337 -7.78 5.36 -3.60
C PHE A 337 -6.26 5.17 -3.69
N LEU A 338 -5.53 6.18 -4.21
CA LEU A 338 -4.07 6.11 -4.36
C LEU A 338 -3.34 5.95 -3.02
N ASP A 339 -3.81 6.60 -1.96
CA ASP A 339 -3.19 6.51 -0.63
C ASP A 339 -3.36 5.11 0.00
N ASN A 340 -4.27 4.27 -0.51
CA ASN A 340 -4.57 2.94 0.02
C ASN A 340 -4.18 1.80 -0.95
N TRP A 341 -3.73 2.13 -2.16
CA TRP A 341 -3.25 1.19 -3.18
C TRP A 341 -1.73 1.22 -3.27
N ASN A 342 -1.08 0.08 -3.04
CA ASN A 342 0.38 -0.04 -3.05
C ASN A 342 1.06 1.00 -2.15
N ILE A 343 0.63 1.03 -0.89
CA ILE A 343 0.93 2.09 0.09
C ILE A 343 2.44 2.35 0.20
N GLN A 344 3.27 1.30 0.28
CA GLN A 344 4.70 1.47 0.48
C GLN A 344 5.39 2.07 -0.75
N THR A 345 4.89 1.76 -1.96
CA THR A 345 5.32 2.42 -3.20
C THR A 345 4.92 3.89 -3.23
N ALA A 346 3.69 4.21 -2.80
CA ALA A 346 3.24 5.60 -2.72
C ALA A 346 4.09 6.41 -1.72
N LEU A 347 4.45 5.82 -0.58
CA LEU A 347 5.36 6.42 0.41
C LEU A 347 6.78 6.60 -0.13
N TRP A 348 7.30 5.63 -0.88
CA TRP A 348 8.59 5.75 -1.58
C TRP A 348 8.56 6.91 -2.57
N LEU A 349 7.61 6.92 -3.51
CA LEU A 349 7.42 7.99 -4.50
C LEU A 349 7.30 9.37 -3.84
N LYS A 350 6.57 9.44 -2.72
CA LYS A 350 6.41 10.67 -1.96
C LYS A 350 7.77 11.19 -1.45
N ARG A 351 8.55 10.32 -0.81
CA ARG A 351 9.84 10.65 -0.20
C ARG A 351 10.92 10.98 -1.23
N VAL A 352 11.08 10.14 -2.26
CA VAL A 352 12.19 10.29 -3.22
C VAL A 352 11.91 11.31 -4.32
N CYS A 353 10.65 11.69 -4.54
CA CYS A 353 10.26 12.57 -5.65
C CYS A 353 9.31 13.69 -5.23
N TYR A 354 8.09 13.37 -4.74
CA TYR A 354 7.04 14.38 -4.56
C TYR A 354 7.42 15.52 -3.61
N GLU A 355 8.08 15.21 -2.50
CA GLU A 355 8.50 16.21 -1.50
C GLU A 355 9.76 16.97 -1.91
N ARG A 356 10.56 16.39 -2.81
CA ARG A 356 11.83 16.94 -3.29
C ARG A 356 11.70 17.74 -4.56
N CYS A 357 10.61 17.59 -5.30
CA CYS A 357 10.40 18.26 -6.58
C CYS A 357 9.77 19.66 -6.37
N PRO A 358 10.48 20.76 -6.69
CA PRO A 358 9.95 22.11 -6.51
C PRO A 358 8.87 22.48 -7.53
N TYR A 359 8.99 21.96 -8.76
CA TYR A 359 8.13 22.30 -9.89
C TYR A 359 7.27 21.10 -10.30
N ASN A 360 5.94 21.25 -10.22
CA ASN A 360 4.98 20.21 -10.61
C ASN A 360 5.24 18.83 -9.98
N PRO A 361 5.29 18.72 -8.64
CA PRO A 361 5.62 17.47 -7.94
C PRO A 361 4.68 16.31 -8.30
N THR A 362 3.41 16.59 -8.59
CA THR A 362 2.46 15.59 -9.08
C THR A 362 2.92 15.00 -10.41
N ALA A 363 3.26 15.82 -11.41
CA ALA A 363 3.68 15.31 -12.72
C ALA A 363 4.97 14.50 -12.62
N ALA A 364 5.98 15.01 -11.91
CA ALA A 364 7.24 14.31 -11.69
C ALA A 364 7.03 12.94 -11.01
N THR A 365 6.14 12.87 -10.02
CA THR A 365 5.84 11.61 -9.31
C THR A 365 5.18 10.58 -10.22
N PHE A 366 4.19 10.98 -11.03
CA PHE A 366 3.51 10.09 -11.97
C PHE A 366 4.46 9.61 -13.08
N LEU A 367 5.35 10.47 -13.59
CA LEU A 367 6.36 10.10 -14.57
C LEU A 367 7.39 9.13 -13.99
N LEU A 368 7.88 9.37 -12.77
CA LEU A 368 8.74 8.43 -12.06
C LEU A 368 8.05 7.08 -11.87
N SER A 369 6.77 7.09 -11.49
CA SER A 369 5.97 5.87 -11.40
C SER A 369 5.89 5.14 -12.74
N ALA A 370 5.67 5.83 -13.85
CA ALA A 370 5.64 5.22 -15.18
C ALA A 370 6.96 4.52 -15.52
N MET A 371 8.09 5.21 -15.33
CA MET A 371 9.43 4.66 -15.58
C MET A 371 9.71 3.44 -14.69
N TRP A 372 9.27 3.47 -13.43
CA TRP A 372 9.43 2.35 -12.51
C TRP A 372 8.61 1.11 -12.93
N HIS A 373 7.39 1.28 -13.44
CA HIS A 373 6.57 0.17 -13.94
C HIS A 373 7.12 -0.44 -15.23
N GLY A 374 7.70 0.38 -16.11
CA GLY A 374 8.59 -0.09 -17.17
C GLY A 374 8.28 0.42 -18.57
N ALA A 375 8.72 -0.32 -19.58
CA ALA A 375 8.80 0.16 -20.97
C ALA A 375 7.49 0.07 -21.77
N TYR A 376 6.46 -0.61 -21.26
CA TYR A 376 5.19 -0.71 -21.98
C TYR A 376 4.49 0.65 -22.09
N PRO A 377 4.09 1.08 -23.31
CA PRO A 377 3.45 2.38 -23.50
C PRO A 377 2.16 2.60 -22.69
N GLY A 378 1.41 1.53 -22.40
CA GLY A 378 0.20 1.59 -21.58
C GLY A 378 0.42 2.14 -20.17
N TYR A 379 1.61 1.93 -19.60
CA TYR A 379 1.98 2.54 -18.31
C TYR A 379 2.04 4.06 -18.42
N TYR A 380 2.75 4.58 -19.41
CA TYR A 380 2.89 6.02 -19.63
C TYR A 380 1.53 6.68 -19.86
N LEU A 381 0.66 6.08 -20.69
CA LEU A 381 -0.71 6.58 -20.89
C LEU A 381 -1.48 6.64 -19.56
N THR A 382 -1.43 5.58 -18.76
CA THR A 382 -2.09 5.52 -17.45
C THR A 382 -1.63 6.64 -16.52
N PHE A 383 -0.31 6.80 -16.36
CA PHE A 383 0.21 7.76 -15.41
C PHE A 383 0.04 9.21 -15.89
N LEU A 384 0.12 9.47 -17.20
CA LEU A 384 -0.20 10.78 -17.78
C LEU A 384 -1.68 11.14 -17.54
N THR A 385 -2.60 10.20 -17.78
CA THR A 385 -4.03 10.37 -17.45
C THR A 385 -4.21 10.62 -15.95
N GLY A 386 -3.48 9.88 -15.11
CA GLY A 386 -3.49 10.03 -13.66
C GLY A 386 -3.10 11.43 -13.18
N ILE A 387 -2.21 12.15 -13.89
CA ILE A 387 -1.87 13.55 -13.58
C ILE A 387 -3.12 14.43 -13.69
N VAL A 388 -3.79 14.36 -14.84
CA VAL A 388 -4.97 15.19 -15.14
C VAL A 388 -6.11 14.89 -14.18
N VAL A 389 -6.39 13.59 -13.95
CA VAL A 389 -7.43 13.15 -13.01
C VAL A 389 -7.11 13.58 -11.58
N THR A 390 -5.85 13.52 -11.14
CA THR A 390 -5.43 13.98 -9.81
C THR A 390 -5.67 15.48 -9.62
N LEU A 391 -5.35 16.29 -10.64
CA LEU A 391 -5.57 17.74 -10.59
C LEU A 391 -7.06 18.07 -10.50
N ALA A 392 -7.89 17.43 -11.34
CA ALA A 392 -9.33 17.61 -11.33
C ALA A 392 -9.96 17.16 -9.99
N ALA A 393 -9.59 15.97 -9.50
CA ALA A 393 -10.08 15.44 -8.22
C ALA A 393 -9.72 16.37 -7.06
N ARG A 394 -8.51 16.96 -7.07
CA ARG A 394 -8.09 17.94 -6.08
C ARG A 394 -8.94 19.21 -6.15
N ALA A 395 -9.21 19.71 -7.36
CA ALA A 395 -9.99 20.92 -7.58
C ALA A 395 -11.45 20.76 -7.11
N VAL A 396 -12.08 19.63 -7.44
CA VAL A 396 -13.42 19.27 -6.95
C VAL A 396 -13.42 19.11 -5.43
N ARG A 397 -12.43 18.42 -4.85
CA ARG A 397 -12.37 18.21 -3.40
C ARG A 397 -12.21 19.52 -2.63
N HIS A 398 -11.45 20.48 -3.17
CA HIS A 398 -11.23 21.78 -2.55
C HIS A 398 -12.44 22.71 -2.66
N ASN A 399 -13.01 22.82 -3.86
CA ASN A 399 -14.04 23.82 -4.15
C ASN A 399 -15.47 23.30 -3.94
N VAL A 400 -15.75 22.03 -4.22
CA VAL A 400 -17.12 21.50 -4.22
C VAL A 400 -17.50 20.91 -2.87
N ARG A 401 -16.63 20.08 -2.28
CA ARG A 401 -16.93 19.36 -1.03
C ARG A 401 -17.46 20.22 0.11
N PRO A 402 -16.91 21.42 0.41
CA PRO A 402 -17.38 22.23 1.54
C PRO A 402 -18.90 22.52 1.51
N HIS A 403 -19.47 22.67 0.32
CA HIS A 403 -20.90 22.94 0.13
C HIS A 403 -21.82 21.77 0.54
N PHE A 404 -21.28 20.56 0.65
CA PHE A 404 -22.05 19.34 0.99
C PHE A 404 -21.85 18.90 2.44
N LEU A 405 -21.03 19.59 3.24
CA LEU A 405 -20.75 19.22 4.63
C LEU A 405 -21.76 19.77 5.64
N GLY A 406 -22.64 20.69 5.22
CA GLY A 406 -23.61 21.34 6.13
C GLY A 406 -24.72 20.44 6.66
N SER A 407 -24.96 19.27 6.04
CA SER A 407 -26.02 18.33 6.42
C SER A 407 -25.59 16.88 6.17
N PRO A 408 -25.92 15.92 7.07
CA PRO A 408 -25.60 14.51 6.88
C PRO A 408 -26.13 13.94 5.56
N THR A 409 -27.34 14.34 5.15
CA THR A 409 -27.96 13.88 3.89
C THR A 409 -27.19 14.39 2.67
N HIS A 410 -26.82 15.68 2.66
CA HIS A 410 -26.04 16.27 1.57
C HIS A 410 -24.65 15.63 1.47
N LYS A 411 -24.02 15.37 2.61
CA LYS A 411 -22.75 14.65 2.68
C LYS A 411 -22.89 13.23 2.12
N PHE A 412 -23.93 12.51 2.50
CA PHE A 412 -24.18 11.14 2.03
C PHE A 412 -24.39 11.09 0.51
N VAL A 413 -25.19 12.01 -0.06
CA VAL A 413 -25.39 12.13 -1.50
C VAL A 413 -24.06 12.45 -2.20
N TYR A 414 -23.29 13.40 -1.67
CA TYR A 414 -21.95 13.71 -2.18
C TYR A 414 -21.02 12.49 -2.14
N ASP A 415 -21.02 11.72 -1.05
CA ASP A 415 -20.17 10.55 -0.90
C ASP A 415 -20.55 9.45 -1.93
N ILE A 416 -21.84 9.21 -2.20
CA ILE A 416 -22.28 8.27 -3.24
C ILE A 416 -21.83 8.73 -4.63
N ILE A 417 -22.10 9.99 -4.99
CA ILE A 417 -21.78 10.53 -6.31
C ILE A 417 -20.27 10.49 -6.53
N THR A 418 -19.49 10.94 -5.53
CA THR A 418 -18.03 10.99 -5.64
C THR A 418 -17.40 9.61 -5.55
N TRP A 419 -17.99 8.65 -4.84
CA TRP A 419 -17.61 7.24 -4.90
C TRP A 419 -17.76 6.71 -6.33
N ALA A 420 -18.96 6.78 -6.91
CA ALA A 420 -19.22 6.28 -8.26
C ALA A 420 -18.30 6.95 -9.29
N SER A 421 -18.19 8.29 -9.24
CA SER A 421 -17.30 9.05 -10.13
C SER A 421 -15.83 8.66 -9.96
N THR A 422 -15.38 8.43 -8.72
CA THR A 422 -14.00 8.01 -8.43
C THR A 422 -13.72 6.64 -9.02
N GLN A 423 -14.61 5.66 -8.80
CA GLN A 423 -14.43 4.31 -9.31
C GLN A 423 -14.35 4.29 -10.84
N ILE A 424 -15.23 5.01 -11.53
CA ILE A 424 -15.18 5.13 -13.00
C ILE A 424 -13.91 5.85 -13.48
N ALA A 425 -13.53 6.96 -12.82
CA ALA A 425 -12.31 7.69 -13.18
C ALA A 425 -11.05 6.83 -13.05
N ILE A 426 -10.97 5.99 -12.01
CA ILE A 426 -9.87 5.03 -11.84
C ILE A 426 -9.89 3.98 -12.94
N CYS A 427 -11.05 3.38 -13.23
CA CYS A 427 -11.16 2.39 -14.29
C CYS A 427 -10.71 2.97 -15.64
N TYR A 428 -11.21 4.17 -16.00
CA TYR A 428 -10.82 4.89 -17.20
C TYR A 428 -9.31 5.18 -17.25
N THR A 429 -8.71 5.54 -16.11
CA THR A 429 -7.28 5.82 -16.00
C THR A 429 -6.44 4.56 -16.20
N VAL A 430 -6.86 3.43 -15.63
CA VAL A 430 -6.05 2.20 -15.50
C VAL A 430 -6.23 1.23 -16.68
N VAL A 431 -7.25 1.38 -17.54
CA VAL A 431 -7.42 0.51 -18.72
C VAL A 431 -6.13 0.35 -19.56
N PRO A 432 -5.40 1.43 -19.93
CA PRO A 432 -4.14 1.28 -20.67
C PRO A 432 -3.06 0.49 -19.91
N PHE A 433 -3.06 0.56 -18.57
CA PHE A 433 -2.13 -0.19 -17.72
C PHE A 433 -2.32 -1.70 -17.91
N VAL A 434 -3.56 -2.13 -18.11
CA VAL A 434 -3.89 -3.53 -18.34
C VAL A 434 -3.68 -3.93 -19.79
N LEU A 435 -3.99 -3.03 -20.74
CA LEU A 435 -3.84 -3.29 -22.18
C LEU A 435 -2.37 -3.26 -22.66
N LEU A 436 -1.48 -2.57 -21.94
CA LEU A 436 -0.04 -2.40 -22.19
C LEU A 436 0.36 -1.71 -23.52
N SER A 437 -0.51 -1.68 -24.53
CA SER A 437 -0.22 -1.22 -25.89
C SER A 437 -0.92 0.09 -26.25
N VAL A 438 -0.27 0.91 -27.09
CA VAL A 438 -0.79 2.21 -27.55
C VAL A 438 -2.07 2.05 -28.36
N GLY A 439 -2.09 1.13 -29.34
CA GLY A 439 -3.20 0.99 -30.29
C GLY A 439 -4.55 0.74 -29.60
N PRO A 440 -4.69 -0.35 -28.82
CA PRO A 440 -5.88 -0.64 -28.02
C PRO A 440 -6.23 0.49 -27.05
N SER A 441 -5.23 1.08 -26.38
CA SER A 441 -5.46 2.16 -25.41
C SER A 441 -6.04 3.42 -26.06
N LEU A 442 -5.52 3.83 -27.22
CA LEU A 442 -6.06 4.97 -27.97
C LEU A 442 -7.43 4.65 -28.58
N LYS A 443 -7.68 3.41 -28.98
CA LYS A 443 -9.01 2.95 -29.42
C LYS A 443 -10.04 3.10 -28.30
N PHE A 444 -9.72 2.65 -27.08
CA PHE A 444 -10.55 2.85 -25.90
C PHE A 444 -10.84 4.34 -25.64
N TYR A 445 -9.80 5.19 -25.66
CA TYR A 445 -10.02 6.62 -25.44
C TYR A 445 -10.87 7.28 -26.53
N ARG A 446 -10.72 6.86 -27.79
CA ARG A 446 -11.54 7.33 -28.91
C ARG A 446 -13.00 6.89 -28.80
N SER A 447 -13.28 5.64 -28.41
CA SER A 447 -14.66 5.17 -28.22
C SER A 447 -15.37 5.90 -27.08
N TRP A 448 -14.61 6.37 -26.09
CA TRP A 448 -15.08 7.24 -25.01
C TRP A 448 -15.00 8.74 -25.33
N TYR A 449 -14.71 9.11 -26.58
CA TYR A 449 -14.58 10.49 -27.05
C TYR A 449 -13.62 11.36 -26.23
N PHE A 450 -12.61 10.75 -25.60
CA PHE A 450 -11.72 11.39 -24.63
C PHE A 450 -12.46 12.11 -23.48
N SER A 451 -13.72 11.76 -23.20
CA SER A 451 -14.60 12.43 -22.24
C SER A 451 -13.99 12.57 -20.84
N GLY A 452 -13.33 11.53 -20.34
CA GLY A 452 -12.64 11.56 -19.05
C GLY A 452 -11.51 12.61 -19.00
N HIS A 453 -10.70 12.71 -20.06
CA HIS A 453 -9.65 13.72 -20.16
C HIS A 453 -10.23 15.13 -20.26
N ILE A 454 -11.16 15.34 -21.20
CA ILE A 454 -11.78 16.65 -21.46
C ILE A 454 -12.48 17.14 -20.19
N GLY A 455 -13.30 16.30 -19.55
CA GLY A 455 -13.99 16.65 -18.30
C GLY A 455 -13.03 17.01 -17.18
N CYS A 456 -11.95 16.24 -16.98
CA CYS A 456 -10.97 16.55 -15.95
C CYS A 456 -10.20 17.85 -16.22
N VAL A 457 -9.82 18.13 -17.48
CA VAL A 457 -9.17 19.39 -17.85
C VAL A 457 -10.10 20.57 -17.61
N LEU A 458 -11.36 20.49 -18.05
CA LEU A 458 -12.35 21.54 -17.83
C LEU A 458 -12.56 21.80 -16.34
N LEU A 459 -12.69 20.75 -15.52
CA LEU A 459 -12.82 20.90 -14.06
C LEU A 459 -11.58 21.54 -13.43
N ALA A 460 -10.37 21.16 -13.86
CA ALA A 460 -9.14 21.73 -13.34
C ALA A 460 -8.96 23.21 -13.70
N ILE A 461 -9.46 23.64 -14.87
CA ILE A 461 -9.44 25.05 -15.31
C ILE A 461 -10.53 25.86 -14.61
N ALA A 462 -11.76 25.33 -14.54
CA ALA A 462 -12.92 26.04 -14.00
C ALA A 462 -12.86 26.22 -12.47
N LEU A 463 -12.17 25.33 -11.76
CA LEU A 463 -12.08 25.33 -10.31
C LEU A 463 -10.65 25.69 -9.87
N PRO A 464 -10.34 26.97 -9.58
CA PRO A 464 -9.00 27.38 -9.24
C PRO A 464 -8.52 26.70 -7.94
N VAL A 465 -7.24 26.31 -7.92
CA VAL A 465 -6.56 25.80 -6.73
C VAL A 465 -5.23 26.52 -6.60
N LYS A 466 -5.00 27.22 -5.48
CA LYS A 466 -3.72 27.91 -5.25
C LYS A 466 -2.53 26.92 -5.38
N PRO A 467 -1.47 27.26 -6.12
CA PRO A 467 -0.24 26.48 -6.18
C PRO A 467 0.32 26.15 -4.79
N ARG A 468 0.94 24.96 -4.66
CA ARG A 468 1.50 24.49 -3.36
C ARG A 468 2.58 25.43 -2.82
N HIS A 469 3.47 25.94 -3.66
CA HIS A 469 4.56 26.82 -3.23
C HIS A 469 4.03 28.13 -2.61
N LEU A 470 2.94 28.70 -3.16
CA LEU A 470 2.29 29.87 -2.58
C LEU A 470 1.62 29.56 -1.24
N ARG A 471 0.99 28.38 -1.11
CA ARG A 471 0.40 27.94 0.16
C ARG A 471 1.45 27.70 1.25
N LEU A 472 2.57 27.08 0.90
CA LEU A 472 3.68 26.86 1.84
C LEU A 472 4.32 28.20 2.25
N LYS A 473 4.49 29.14 1.30
CA LYS A 473 5.00 30.49 1.58
C LYS A 473 4.04 31.28 2.48
N GLU A 474 2.73 31.22 2.25
CA GLU A 474 1.71 31.81 3.13
C GLU A 474 1.77 31.20 4.54
N GLN A 475 1.85 29.87 4.66
CA GLN A 475 1.98 29.19 5.96
C GLN A 475 3.24 29.57 6.72
N HIS A 476 4.40 29.66 6.04
CA HIS A 476 5.64 30.14 6.65
C HIS A 476 5.61 31.63 7.01
N SER A 477 4.90 32.48 6.24
CA SER A 477 4.71 33.89 6.60
C SER A 477 3.78 34.06 7.81
N LEU A 478 2.73 33.26 7.92
CA LEU A 478 1.80 33.30 9.05
C LEU A 478 2.44 32.81 10.36
N SER A 479 3.36 31.84 10.30
CA SER A 479 4.13 31.40 11.47
C SER A 479 5.24 32.37 11.90
N SER A 480 5.70 33.25 11.00
CA SER A 480 6.72 34.28 11.30
C SER A 480 6.15 35.63 11.72
N THR A 481 4.82 35.83 11.67
CA THR A 481 4.17 37.11 12.03
C THR A 481 3.43 37.08 13.38
N GLN A 482 3.62 36.06 14.23
CA GLN A 482 3.13 36.12 15.62
C GLN A 482 4.10 36.92 16.50
N PRO A 483 3.68 38.02 17.17
CA PRO A 483 4.53 38.71 18.13
C PRO A 483 4.72 37.84 19.38
N LEU A 484 5.97 37.71 19.83
CA LEU A 484 6.32 37.18 21.15
C LEU A 484 5.70 38.08 22.24
N HIS A 485 4.57 37.67 22.81
CA HIS A 485 4.13 38.20 24.11
C HIS A 485 4.80 37.38 25.23
N PRO A 486 5.53 38.00 26.17
CA PRO A 486 6.06 37.30 27.31
C PRO A 486 4.96 37.15 28.37
N HIS A 487 4.31 35.98 28.41
CA HIS A 487 3.60 35.55 29.62
C HIS A 487 4.28 34.32 30.20
N CYS A 488 4.93 34.54 31.34
CA CYS A 488 5.42 33.54 32.27
C CYS A 488 4.24 32.74 32.83
N GLY A 489 4.29 31.41 32.70
CA GLY A 489 3.30 30.48 33.25
C GLY A 489 3.29 29.17 32.46
N THR A 490 3.90 28.14 33.03
CA THR A 490 3.99 26.76 32.53
C THR A 490 2.70 26.23 31.92
N GLU A 491 2.71 25.92 30.62
CA GLU A 491 1.86 24.91 29.97
C GLU A 491 2.45 24.56 28.58
N HIS A 492 3.12 23.41 28.47
CA HIS A 492 3.62 22.88 27.20
C HIS A 492 2.44 22.47 26.30
N THR A 493 2.15 23.27 25.27
CA THR A 493 1.13 22.92 24.27
C THR A 493 1.77 22.44 22.98
N GLN A 494 1.51 21.17 22.66
CA GLN A 494 1.83 20.50 21.41
C GLN A 494 1.17 21.20 20.21
N ILE A 495 1.98 21.68 19.26
CA ILE A 495 1.51 22.10 17.94
C ILE A 495 2.25 21.24 16.91
N GLY A 496 1.65 20.08 16.59
CA GLY A 496 2.25 19.16 15.63
C GLY A 496 1.46 17.87 15.39
N GLN A 497 0.14 17.83 15.61
CA GLN A 497 -0.64 16.57 15.39
C GLN A 497 -2.11 16.77 14.97
N ARG A 498 -2.56 17.99 14.67
CA ARG A 498 -3.99 18.28 14.41
C ARG A 498 -4.54 17.78 13.08
N SER A 499 -3.73 17.23 12.18
CA SER A 499 -4.20 16.81 10.85
C SER A 499 -4.64 15.34 10.76
N TYR A 500 -4.26 14.50 11.75
CA TYR A 500 -4.58 13.06 11.74
C TYR A 500 -5.56 12.63 12.85
N SER A 501 -5.65 13.39 13.95
CA SER A 501 -6.56 13.07 15.08
C SER A 501 -8.01 13.57 14.88
N ALA A 502 -8.22 14.63 14.08
CA ALA A 502 -9.55 15.22 13.92
C ALA A 502 -10.57 14.31 13.20
N ALA A 503 -10.11 13.36 12.39
CA ALA A 503 -10.98 12.40 11.71
C ALA A 503 -11.47 11.28 12.64
N THR A 504 -10.59 10.76 13.51
CA THR A 504 -10.92 9.70 14.47
C THR A 504 -11.68 10.22 15.69
N HIS A 505 -11.45 11.46 16.12
CA HIS A 505 -12.23 12.05 17.22
C HIS A 505 -13.69 12.36 16.83
N ALA A 506 -13.93 12.71 15.57
CA ALA A 506 -15.29 12.93 15.03
C ALA A 506 -16.07 11.60 14.87
N GLU A 507 -15.40 10.49 14.52
CA GLU A 507 -16.01 9.15 14.46
C GLU A 507 -16.35 8.59 15.85
N SER A 508 -15.47 8.77 16.84
CA SER A 508 -15.72 8.28 18.20
C SER A 508 -16.85 9.04 18.92
N GLN A 509 -17.03 10.34 18.61
CA GLN A 509 -18.18 11.10 19.12
C GLN A 509 -19.49 10.72 18.41
N MET A 510 -19.49 10.51 17.09
CA MET A 510 -20.69 10.06 16.37
C MET A 510 -21.21 8.69 16.84
N ILE A 511 -20.32 7.73 17.15
CA ILE A 511 -20.71 6.41 17.67
C ILE A 511 -21.28 6.50 19.10
N LYS A 512 -20.77 7.44 19.92
CA LYS A 512 -21.33 7.69 21.27
C LYS A 512 -22.70 8.38 21.20
N THR A 513 -22.91 9.32 20.29
CA THR A 513 -24.21 9.98 20.11
C THR A 513 -25.26 9.01 19.56
N GLN A 514 -24.88 8.07 18.69
CA GLN A 514 -25.80 7.07 18.13
C GLN A 514 -26.23 5.98 19.14
N LYS A 515 -25.39 5.67 20.14
CA LYS A 515 -25.77 4.78 21.27
C LYS A 515 -26.61 5.48 22.35
N GLN A 516 -26.56 6.81 22.44
CA GLN A 516 -27.35 7.57 23.42
C GLN A 516 -28.77 7.91 22.93
N THR A 517 -29.00 7.92 21.61
CA THR A 517 -30.33 8.20 21.02
C THR A 517 -31.23 6.97 20.83
N SER A 518 -30.82 5.76 21.25
CA SER A 518 -31.67 4.55 21.20
C SER A 518 -32.42 4.24 22.52
N LYS A 519 -32.51 5.20 23.45
CA LYS A 519 -33.36 5.07 24.64
C LYS A 519 -34.41 6.19 24.65
N HIS A 520 -35.53 5.94 23.98
CA HIS A 520 -36.78 6.62 24.32
C HIS A 520 -37.72 5.66 25.08
N PRO A 521 -38.57 6.20 25.97
CA PRO A 521 -39.19 5.47 27.06
C PRO A 521 -40.47 4.75 26.60
N ALA A 522 -40.64 3.51 27.03
CA ALA A 522 -41.92 2.82 26.93
C ALA A 522 -42.90 3.42 27.96
N SER A 523 -44.06 3.76 27.43
CA SER A 523 -45.23 4.35 28.05
C SER A 523 -45.76 3.59 29.27
N ALA A 524 -46.21 4.36 30.25
CA ALA A 524 -46.99 3.93 31.40
C ALA A 524 -48.34 3.33 30.99
N TRP A 525 -48.66 2.13 31.48
CA TRP A 525 -50.02 1.64 31.67
C TRP A 525 -50.10 0.75 32.92
N THR A 526 -50.80 1.29 33.92
CA THR A 526 -51.74 0.63 34.85
C THR A 526 -51.36 -0.68 35.57
N ARG A 527 -51.23 -0.60 36.91
CA ARG A 527 -51.50 -1.71 37.86
C ARG A 527 -53.00 -1.90 38.06
N PRO A 528 -53.44 -3.12 38.43
CA PRO A 528 -54.07 -3.30 39.76
C PRO A 528 -53.54 -4.56 40.50
N VAL A 529 -53.20 -4.47 41.79
CA VAL A 529 -53.96 -4.91 43.00
C VAL A 529 -53.91 -6.43 43.29
N GLY A 530 -53.51 -6.77 44.52
CA GLY A 530 -53.62 -8.10 45.19
C GLY A 530 -52.29 -8.53 45.81
N ARG A 531 -51.95 -8.25 47.08
CA ARG A 531 -52.42 -8.77 48.38
C ARG A 531 -51.98 -10.24 48.64
N HIS A 532 -51.47 -10.48 49.86
CA HIS A 532 -51.05 -11.75 50.53
C HIS A 532 -49.55 -12.09 50.42
N THR A 533 -48.70 -11.97 51.47
CA THR A 533 -48.61 -12.48 52.88
C THR A 533 -47.56 -13.58 53.02
N ASN A 534 -46.55 -13.26 53.84
CA ASN A 534 -45.90 -14.08 54.88
C ASN A 534 -44.96 -15.27 54.59
N LEU A 535 -44.00 -15.38 55.54
CA LEU A 535 -43.11 -16.49 55.93
C LEU A 535 -41.86 -16.66 55.04
N GLY A 536 -40.63 -16.74 55.54
CA GLY A 536 -40.11 -16.81 56.91
C GLY A 536 -38.75 -17.53 56.88
N SER A 537 -37.85 -17.17 57.81
CA SER A 537 -36.88 -18.08 58.46
C SER A 537 -35.78 -18.75 57.59
N LYS A 538 -34.54 -18.25 57.65
CA LYS A 538 -33.37 -18.78 58.43
C LYS A 538 -32.64 -20.02 57.87
N ARG A 539 -31.32 -19.78 57.70
CA ARG A 539 -30.14 -20.59 58.12
C ARG A 539 -29.73 -21.88 57.37
N ARG A 540 -28.47 -21.76 56.87
CA ARG A 540 -27.26 -22.58 57.11
C ARG A 540 -27.08 -23.98 56.50
N HIS A 541 -25.83 -24.16 56.02
CA HIS A 541 -25.02 -25.38 55.87
C HIS A 541 -25.55 -26.41 54.86
N GLN A 542 -24.77 -27.23 54.17
CA GLN A 542 -23.34 -27.46 53.96
C GLN A 542 -23.25 -28.41 52.75
N ASP A 543 -22.15 -28.33 52.02
CA ASP A 543 -21.38 -29.43 51.41
C ASP A 543 -21.94 -30.39 50.33
N LEU A 544 -20.98 -30.76 49.46
CA LEU A 544 -20.92 -31.91 48.53
C LEU A 544 -21.88 -31.88 47.32
N ALA A 545 -21.56 -32.40 46.14
CA ALA A 545 -20.37 -32.89 45.44
C ALA A 545 -20.86 -33.36 44.05
N LEU A 546 -19.93 -33.53 43.10
CA LEU A 546 -20.09 -34.23 41.80
C LEU A 546 -20.93 -33.44 40.77
N THR A 547 -20.45 -33.13 39.56
CA THR A 547 -19.68 -33.96 38.61
C THR A 547 -18.96 -33.06 37.63
#